data_AF-A0A7W1SC44-F1
#
_entry.id   AF-A0A7W1SC44-F1
#
_cell.length_a   1.000
_cell.length_b   1.000
_cell.length_c   1.000
_cell.angle_alpha   90.00
_cell.angle_beta   90.00
_cell.angle_gamma   90.00
#
_symmetry.space_group_name_H-M   'P 1'
#
loop_
_entity.id
_entity.type
_entity.pdbx_description
1 polymer ?
#
loop_
_entity_poly.entity_id
_entity_poly.type
_entity_poly.pdbx_seq_one_letter_code
_entity_poly.pdbx_strand_id
1 'polypeptide(L)'
;MQFLLLDSRGVIQQGGELTQSQLEGLASFCTADGPPLVIALHHPPVALDVPWLDSDIGMPVPILLSNREAFIDTITPARFRLRGVFFGHVHRAFQVVQSGIFFSSAPSIFGQLKTWPELTEPVLATEEAPGYCLVTIDEQRTVVQQYSFARAASERVAAELQKTCSTL
;
A
#
# COMPACT_ATOMS: atom_id res chain seq x y z
N MET A 1 14.87 -9.27 -13.97
CA MET A 1 13.86 -8.67 -13.07
C MET A 1 13.62 -7.23 -13.52
N GLN A 2 12.37 -6.79 -13.52
CA GLN A 2 11.97 -5.40 -13.76
C GLN A 2 11.27 -4.85 -12.53
N PHE A 3 11.49 -3.57 -12.26
CA PHE A 3 10.83 -2.83 -11.18
C PHE A 3 10.15 -1.61 -11.78
N LEU A 4 8.85 -1.46 -11.53
CA LEU A 4 8.08 -0.29 -11.91
C LEU A 4 7.63 0.44 -10.66
N LEU A 5 7.99 1.72 -10.57
CA LEU A 5 7.61 2.61 -9.48
C LEU A 5 6.59 3.60 -10.01
N LEU A 6 5.37 3.56 -9.47
CA LEU A 6 4.28 4.40 -9.93
C LEU A 6 4.03 5.52 -8.92
N ASP A 7 3.92 6.73 -9.43
CA ASP A 7 3.49 7.88 -8.65
C ASP A 7 1.96 7.91 -8.60
N SER A 8 1.40 7.46 -7.48
CA SER A 8 -0.06 7.41 -7.28
C SER A 8 -0.63 8.65 -6.60
N ARG A 9 0.10 9.77 -6.51
CA ARG A 9 -0.40 11.00 -5.86
C ARG A 9 -1.62 11.54 -6.61
N GLY A 10 -2.78 11.48 -5.98
CA GLY A 10 -4.01 12.05 -6.51
C GLY A 10 -4.06 13.58 -6.39
N VAL A 11 -5.03 14.19 -7.06
CA VAL A 11 -5.30 15.63 -6.97
C VAL A 11 -5.91 16.00 -5.61
N ILE A 12 -6.58 15.04 -4.95
CA ILE A 12 -7.20 15.20 -3.64
C ILE A 12 -6.27 14.68 -2.55
N GLN A 13 -6.15 15.45 -1.46
CA GLN A 13 -5.10 15.33 -0.44
C GLN A 13 -4.94 13.98 0.31
N GLN A 14 -5.80 12.99 0.09
CA GLN A 14 -5.71 11.67 0.77
C GLN A 14 -5.94 10.46 -0.15
N GLY A 15 -6.56 10.64 -1.32
CA GLY A 15 -6.85 9.53 -2.25
C GLY A 15 -5.76 9.37 -3.31
N GLY A 16 -5.51 8.14 -3.71
CA GLY A 16 -4.57 7.86 -4.81
C GLY A 16 -5.23 7.94 -6.17
N GLU A 17 -4.46 8.31 -7.20
CA GLU A 17 -4.88 8.16 -8.60
C GLU A 17 -3.66 7.93 -9.50
N LEU A 18 -3.82 7.12 -10.56
CA LEU A 18 -2.86 7.05 -11.65
C LEU A 18 -3.40 7.81 -12.86
N THR A 19 -2.60 8.69 -13.45
CA THR A 19 -3.00 9.37 -14.68
C THR A 19 -3.20 8.38 -15.83
N GLN A 20 -4.00 8.75 -16.82
CA GLN A 20 -4.21 7.94 -18.02
C GLN A 20 -2.88 7.59 -18.72
N SER A 21 -1.96 8.54 -18.80
CA SER A 21 -0.63 8.31 -19.40
C SER A 21 0.21 7.31 -18.59
N GLN A 22 0.09 7.29 -17.26
CA GLN A 22 0.77 6.28 -16.44
C GLN A 22 0.17 4.89 -16.64
N LEU A 23 -1.16 4.77 -16.79
CA LEU A 23 -1.82 3.49 -17.09
C LEU A 23 -1.42 2.97 -18.48
N GLU A 24 -1.39 3.83 -19.49
CA GLU A 24 -0.93 3.48 -20.83
C GLU A 24 0.54 3.06 -20.86
N GLY A 25 1.40 3.80 -20.13
CA GLY A 25 2.80 3.44 -19.94
C GLY A 25 2.93 2.08 -19.24
N LEU A 26 2.18 1.86 -18.17
CA LEU A 26 2.15 0.60 -17.41
C LEU A 26 1.73 -0.59 -18.30
N ALA A 27 0.72 -0.41 -19.15
CA ALA A 27 0.23 -1.44 -20.06
C ALA A 27 1.34 -1.99 -20.98
N SER A 28 2.27 -1.13 -21.42
CA SER A 28 3.40 -1.53 -22.27
C SER A 28 4.38 -2.49 -21.59
N PHE A 29 4.44 -2.50 -20.25
CA PHE A 29 5.29 -3.42 -19.46
C PHE A 29 4.51 -4.64 -18.93
N CYS A 30 3.18 -4.56 -18.87
CA CYS A 30 2.31 -5.56 -18.27
C CYS A 30 1.77 -6.56 -19.30
N THR A 31 2.64 -7.04 -20.20
CA THR A 31 2.34 -8.14 -21.14
C THR A 31 2.46 -9.51 -20.47
N ALA A 32 1.88 -10.55 -21.09
CA ALA A 32 2.00 -11.94 -20.63
C ALA A 32 3.46 -12.41 -20.58
N ASP A 33 4.24 -12.04 -21.60
CA ASP A 33 5.67 -12.34 -21.70
C ASP A 33 6.53 -11.21 -21.12
N GLY A 34 7.74 -11.55 -20.66
CA GLY A 34 8.71 -10.59 -20.14
C GLY A 34 9.41 -11.07 -18.86
N PRO A 35 10.48 -10.37 -18.43
CA PRO A 35 11.30 -10.78 -17.29
C PRO A 35 10.61 -10.45 -15.96
N PRO A 36 10.64 -11.30 -14.91
CA PRO A 36 9.86 -11.13 -13.67
C PRO A 36 9.67 -9.69 -13.19
N LEU A 37 8.44 -9.31 -12.88
CA LEU A 37 8.01 -7.92 -12.67
C LEU A 37 7.63 -7.65 -11.22
N VAL A 38 8.10 -6.53 -10.68
CA VAL A 38 7.69 -5.97 -9.40
C VAL A 38 7.09 -4.60 -9.65
N ILE A 39 5.95 -4.32 -9.04
CA ILE A 39 5.32 -3.00 -9.07
C ILE A 39 5.30 -2.44 -7.66
N ALA A 40 5.62 -1.16 -7.50
CA ALA A 40 5.40 -0.46 -6.24
C ALA A 40 4.70 0.88 -6.48
N LEU A 41 3.79 1.23 -5.57
CA LEU A 41 3.05 2.49 -5.55
C LEU A 41 2.75 2.90 -4.10
N HIS A 42 2.24 4.11 -3.86
CA HIS A 42 1.96 4.55 -2.49
C HIS A 42 0.59 4.08 -2.00
N HIS A 43 -0.47 4.39 -2.75
CA HIS A 43 -1.85 4.14 -2.33
C HIS A 43 -2.27 2.69 -2.56
N PRO A 44 -3.17 2.12 -1.73
CA PRO A 44 -3.58 0.73 -1.85
C PRO A 44 -4.37 0.48 -3.16
N PRO A 45 -3.92 -0.47 -4.00
CA PRO A 45 -4.61 -0.81 -5.25
C PRO A 45 -5.72 -1.86 -5.07
N VAL A 46 -5.98 -2.31 -3.85
CA VAL A 46 -6.92 -3.38 -3.52
C VAL A 46 -7.66 -3.03 -2.23
N ALA A 47 -8.88 -3.54 -2.07
CA ALA A 47 -9.62 -3.43 -0.82
C ALA A 47 -8.93 -4.24 0.28
N LEU A 48 -9.02 -3.75 1.52
CA LEU A 48 -8.28 -4.26 2.68
C LEU A 48 -9.16 -4.82 3.79
N ASP A 49 -10.49 -4.87 3.58
CA ASP A 49 -11.48 -5.34 4.54
C ASP A 49 -11.53 -4.46 5.80
N VAL A 50 -11.38 -3.16 5.61
CA VAL A 50 -11.41 -2.14 6.67
C VAL A 50 -12.25 -0.95 6.19
N PRO A 51 -13.45 -0.72 6.75
CA PRO A 51 -14.40 0.26 6.23
C PRO A 51 -13.82 1.67 6.03
N TRP A 52 -13.05 2.17 6.99
CA TRP A 52 -12.46 3.52 6.90
C TRP A 52 -11.32 3.65 5.87
N LEU A 53 -10.72 2.53 5.45
CA LEU A 53 -9.74 2.49 4.36
C LEU A 53 -10.42 2.38 3.00
N ASP A 54 -11.45 1.53 2.92
CA ASP A 54 -12.04 1.07 1.66
C ASP A 54 -13.16 1.96 1.12
N SER A 55 -13.71 2.86 1.95
CA SER A 55 -14.88 3.68 1.62
C SER A 55 -14.72 5.15 2.07
N ASP A 56 -15.76 5.94 1.86
CA ASP A 56 -15.92 7.31 2.36
C ASP A 56 -16.49 7.36 3.79
N ILE A 57 -16.54 6.21 4.48
CA ILE A 57 -16.94 6.14 5.88
C ILE A 57 -15.77 6.61 6.75
N GLY A 58 -16.01 7.63 7.57
CA GLY A 58 -15.01 8.19 8.50
C GLY A 58 -14.04 9.20 7.89
N MET A 59 -13.92 9.26 6.55
CA MET A 59 -13.10 10.22 5.82
C MET A 59 -13.83 10.72 4.57
N PRO A 60 -13.69 12.00 4.18
CA PRO A 60 -14.44 12.56 3.05
C PRO A 60 -14.07 11.96 1.69
N VAL A 61 -12.92 11.28 1.58
CA VAL A 61 -12.45 10.61 0.36
C VAL A 61 -11.76 9.29 0.76
N PRO A 62 -11.99 8.18 0.03
CA PRO A 62 -11.31 6.92 0.29
C PRO A 62 -9.79 7.05 0.15
N ILE A 63 -9.08 6.28 0.96
CA ILE A 63 -7.60 6.19 1.01
C ILE A 63 -7.04 5.32 -0.13
N LEU A 64 -7.90 4.49 -0.72
CA LEU A 64 -7.55 3.62 -1.83
C LEU A 64 -7.12 4.40 -3.09
N LEU A 65 -6.46 3.69 -3.99
CA LEU A 65 -6.33 4.11 -5.38
C LEU A 65 -7.73 4.19 -6.02
N SER A 66 -8.14 5.37 -6.47
CA SER A 66 -9.48 5.64 -6.99
C SER A 66 -9.79 4.82 -8.24
N ASN A 67 -8.85 4.77 -9.18
CA ASN A 67 -8.92 3.98 -10.40
C ASN A 67 -8.24 2.61 -10.28
N ARG A 68 -8.37 1.97 -9.11
CA ARG A 68 -7.83 0.63 -8.84
C ARG A 68 -8.28 -0.45 -9.82
N GLU A 69 -9.52 -0.42 -10.28
CA GLU A 69 -10.02 -1.40 -11.24
C GLU A 69 -9.23 -1.33 -12.56
N ALA A 70 -9.05 -0.12 -13.09
CA ALA A 70 -8.22 0.11 -14.28
C ALA A 70 -6.76 -0.32 -14.06
N PHE A 71 -6.20 -0.08 -12.87
CA PHE A 71 -4.87 -0.58 -12.52
C PHE A 71 -4.82 -2.12 -12.52
N ILE A 72 -5.77 -2.80 -11.87
CA ILE A 72 -5.84 -4.26 -11.80
C ILE A 72 -5.99 -4.86 -13.20
N ASP A 73 -6.88 -4.31 -14.02
CA ASP A 73 -7.06 -4.74 -15.41
C ASP A 73 -5.77 -4.58 -16.22
N THR A 74 -5.05 -3.47 -16.01
CA THR A 74 -3.78 -3.20 -16.70
C THR A 74 -2.69 -4.19 -16.33
N ILE A 75 -2.59 -4.62 -15.07
CA ILE A 75 -1.52 -5.54 -14.61
C ILE A 75 -1.86 -7.02 -14.80
N THR A 76 -3.15 -7.35 -14.97
CA THR A 76 -3.67 -8.73 -15.07
C THR A 76 -3.02 -9.58 -16.18
N PRO A 77 -2.68 -9.04 -17.37
CA PRO A 77 -2.02 -9.86 -18.38
C PRO A 77 -0.63 -10.34 -17.94
N ALA A 78 0.08 -9.58 -17.09
CA ALA A 78 1.37 -9.95 -16.51
C ALA A 78 1.28 -10.77 -15.21
N ARG A 79 0.09 -11.22 -14.78
CA ARG A 79 -0.11 -11.87 -13.47
C ARG A 79 0.85 -13.01 -13.15
N PHE A 80 1.24 -13.83 -14.13
CA PHE A 80 2.13 -14.99 -13.92
C PHE A 80 3.61 -14.62 -13.77
N ARG A 81 4.00 -13.43 -14.25
CA ARG A 81 5.38 -12.90 -14.10
C ARG A 81 5.49 -11.89 -12.96
N LEU A 82 4.36 -11.45 -12.38
CA LEU A 82 4.35 -10.58 -11.21
C LEU A 82 4.92 -11.30 -9.99
N ARG A 83 5.88 -10.65 -9.34
CA ARG A 83 6.53 -11.10 -8.11
C ARG A 83 6.05 -10.38 -6.88
N GLY A 84 5.14 -9.42 -7.06
CA GLY A 84 4.49 -8.67 -5.99
C GLY A 84 4.12 -7.28 -6.45
N VAL A 85 3.02 -6.78 -5.91
CA VAL A 85 2.63 -5.36 -5.96
C VAL A 85 2.74 -4.80 -4.54
N PHE A 86 3.66 -3.87 -4.34
CA PHE A 86 3.97 -3.33 -3.02
C PHE A 86 3.39 -1.94 -2.83
N PHE A 87 2.76 -1.70 -1.68
CA PHE A 87 2.14 -0.41 -1.37
C PHE A 87 2.39 0.07 0.06
N GLY A 88 2.01 1.31 0.35
CA GLY A 88 2.14 1.93 1.66
C GLY A 88 0.83 2.59 2.08
N HIS A 89 0.93 3.82 2.57
CA HIS A 89 -0.17 4.72 2.92
C HIS A 89 -1.05 4.28 4.11
N VAL A 90 -1.36 3.00 4.25
CA VAL A 90 -2.25 2.43 5.29
C VAL A 90 -1.63 2.33 6.68
N HIS A 91 -0.32 2.56 6.80
CA HIS A 91 0.41 2.48 8.08
C HIS A 91 0.17 1.14 8.81
N ARG A 92 0.21 0.05 8.05
CA ARG A 92 -0.01 -1.32 8.52
C ARG A 92 0.50 -2.30 7.47
N ALA A 93 0.98 -3.46 7.91
CA ALA A 93 1.34 -4.53 6.99
C ALA A 93 0.11 -5.38 6.62
N PHE A 94 -0.20 -5.45 5.33
CA PHE A 94 -1.23 -6.30 4.73
C PHE A 94 -0.59 -7.26 3.74
N GLN A 95 -1.18 -8.44 3.60
CA GLN A 95 -0.87 -9.41 2.56
C GLN A 95 -2.19 -9.83 1.93
N VAL A 96 -2.33 -9.57 0.63
CA VAL A 96 -3.57 -9.84 -0.11
C VAL A 96 -3.22 -10.67 -1.33
N VAL A 97 -4.03 -11.68 -1.62
CA VAL A 97 -3.99 -12.40 -2.90
C VAL A 97 -5.32 -12.17 -3.59
N GLN A 98 -5.28 -11.51 -4.74
CA GLN A 98 -6.48 -11.24 -5.55
C GLN A 98 -6.17 -11.63 -7.00
N SER A 99 -7.03 -12.47 -7.59
CA SER A 99 -6.89 -12.93 -8.98
C SER A 99 -5.52 -13.55 -9.30
N GLY A 100 -4.89 -14.20 -8.31
CA GLY A 100 -3.56 -14.80 -8.43
C GLY A 100 -2.39 -13.81 -8.34
N ILE A 101 -2.65 -12.54 -8.04
CA ILE A 101 -1.62 -11.51 -7.84
C ILE A 101 -1.40 -11.31 -6.34
N PHE A 102 -0.14 -11.28 -5.91
CA PHE A 102 0.25 -11.01 -4.53
C PHE A 102 0.47 -9.52 -4.30
N PHE A 103 -0.22 -8.95 -3.32
CA PHE A 103 -0.07 -7.57 -2.86
C PHE A 103 0.45 -7.56 -1.43
N SER A 104 1.37 -6.65 -1.12
CA SER A 104 1.88 -6.49 0.24
C SER A 104 2.12 -5.03 0.59
N SER A 105 1.65 -4.60 1.75
CA SER A 105 2.04 -3.31 2.31
C SER A 105 3.11 -3.43 3.38
N ALA A 106 3.86 -2.34 3.57
CA ALA A 106 4.81 -2.20 4.66
C ALA A 106 4.17 -1.54 5.89
N PRO A 107 4.59 -1.90 7.11
CA PRO A 107 4.25 -1.14 8.31
C PRO A 107 4.86 0.27 8.22
N SER A 108 4.32 1.21 9.01
CA SER A 108 4.88 2.55 9.10
C SER A 108 6.18 2.56 9.90
N ILE A 109 7.16 3.36 9.47
CA ILE A 109 8.35 3.67 10.27
C ILE A 109 8.07 4.66 11.42
N PHE A 110 6.84 5.19 11.50
CA PHE A 110 6.44 6.18 12.50
C PHE A 110 5.29 5.69 13.37
N GLY A 111 4.03 5.84 12.94
CA GLY A 111 2.83 5.45 13.70
C GLY A 111 2.02 4.44 12.93
N GLN A 112 1.54 3.37 13.58
CA GLN A 112 0.61 2.43 12.93
C GLN A 112 -0.83 2.91 13.09
N LEU A 113 -1.72 2.45 12.21
CA LEU A 113 -3.17 2.64 12.30
C LEU A 113 -3.87 1.32 12.59
N LYS A 114 -4.92 1.36 13.41
CA LYS A 114 -5.76 0.21 13.71
C LYS A 114 -6.61 -0.14 12.48
N THR A 115 -6.73 -1.43 12.23
CA THR A 115 -7.27 -2.00 10.98
C THR A 115 -8.23 -3.15 11.28
N TRP A 116 -8.94 -3.07 12.42
CA TRP A 116 -9.99 -4.03 12.72
C TRP A 116 -11.17 -3.85 11.74
N PRO A 117 -11.82 -4.94 11.28
CA PRO A 117 -12.87 -4.87 10.27
C PRO A 117 -14.09 -4.03 10.67
N GLU A 118 -14.31 -3.78 11.95
CA GLU A 118 -15.45 -2.99 12.45
C GLU A 118 -15.15 -1.48 12.51
N LEU A 119 -13.90 -1.06 12.30
CA LEU A 119 -13.51 0.34 12.42
C LEU A 119 -14.03 1.17 11.25
N THR A 120 -14.74 2.24 11.59
CA THR A 120 -15.31 3.20 10.64
C THR A 120 -14.58 4.54 10.63
N GLU A 121 -13.50 4.70 11.39
CA GLU A 121 -12.68 5.91 11.43
C GLU A 121 -11.20 5.56 11.70
N PRO A 122 -10.23 6.39 11.25
CA PRO A 122 -8.82 6.15 11.50
C PRO A 122 -8.50 6.27 12.98
N VAL A 123 -7.88 5.22 13.55
CA VAL A 123 -7.43 5.21 14.95
C VAL A 123 -5.94 4.90 15.01
N LEU A 124 -5.16 5.74 15.67
CA LEU A 124 -3.74 5.47 15.93
C LEU A 124 -3.57 4.26 16.85
N ALA A 125 -2.69 3.35 16.46
CA ALA A 125 -2.22 2.25 17.31
C ALA A 125 -0.91 2.69 17.99
N THR A 126 -1.02 3.54 19.01
CA THR A 126 0.12 4.14 19.72
C THR A 126 0.95 3.10 20.48
N GLU A 127 0.32 1.99 20.83
CA GLU A 127 0.91 0.80 21.44
C GLU A 127 1.80 0.01 20.46
N GLU A 128 1.59 0.17 19.15
CA GLU A 128 2.31 -0.61 18.16
C GLU A 128 3.64 0.03 17.77
N ALA A 129 4.66 -0.84 17.66
CA ALA A 129 5.99 -0.46 17.24
C ALA A 129 6.01 -0.02 15.76
N PRO A 130 6.85 0.97 15.40
CA PRO A 130 7.20 1.19 14.01
C PRO A 130 7.93 -0.03 13.43
N GLY A 131 7.95 -0.14 12.11
CA GLY A 131 8.60 -1.25 11.43
C GLY A 131 8.91 -0.97 9.98
N TYR A 132 9.53 -1.96 9.32
CA TYR A 132 9.77 -1.98 7.89
C TYR A 132 9.76 -3.42 7.36
N CYS A 133 9.71 -3.57 6.03
CA CYS A 133 9.83 -4.86 5.36
C CYS A 133 11.19 -5.02 4.68
N LEU A 134 11.79 -6.19 4.80
CA LEU A 134 12.85 -6.66 3.89
C LEU A 134 12.22 -7.62 2.88
N VAL A 135 12.31 -7.28 1.59
CA VAL A 135 11.76 -8.10 0.52
C VAL A 135 12.89 -8.75 -0.26
N THR A 136 12.92 -10.08 -0.27
CA THR A 136 13.84 -10.88 -1.09
C THR A 136 13.06 -11.55 -2.22
N ILE A 137 13.54 -11.40 -3.46
CA ILE A 137 12.90 -11.96 -4.65
C ILE A 137 13.96 -12.71 -5.46
N ASP A 138 13.77 -14.01 -5.61
CA ASP A 138 14.57 -14.89 -6.48
C ASP A 138 13.72 -15.43 -7.63
N GLU A 139 14.16 -16.40 -8.43
CA GLU A 139 13.36 -16.93 -9.55
C GLU A 139 12.10 -17.69 -9.13
N GLN A 140 12.05 -18.23 -7.91
CA GLN A 140 11.00 -19.15 -7.45
C GLN A 140 10.03 -18.54 -6.43
N ARG A 141 10.50 -17.59 -5.63
CA ARG A 141 9.73 -17.07 -4.48
C ARG A 141 9.97 -15.60 -4.18
N THR A 142 8.94 -14.97 -3.63
CA THR A 142 9.00 -13.66 -3.01
C THR A 142 8.84 -13.85 -1.51
N VAL A 143 9.80 -13.36 -0.72
CA VAL A 143 9.80 -13.43 0.73
C VAL A 143 9.70 -12.02 1.28
N VAL A 144 8.68 -11.77 2.09
CA VAL A 144 8.49 -10.49 2.81
C VAL A 144 8.71 -10.74 4.29
N GLN A 145 9.78 -10.19 4.84
CA GLN A 145 10.08 -10.26 6.27
C GLN A 145 9.77 -8.91 6.91
N GLN A 146 8.94 -8.92 7.94
CA GLN A 146 8.60 -7.72 8.70
C GLN A 146 9.49 -7.62 9.94
N TYR A 147 10.06 -6.44 10.15
CA TYR A 147 10.85 -6.12 11.33
C TYR A 147 10.20 -4.93 12.03
N SER A 148 9.97 -5.07 13.34
CA SER A 148 9.62 -3.96 14.20
C SER A 148 10.85 -3.45 14.94
N PHE A 149 10.86 -2.18 15.30
CA PHE A 149 11.92 -1.58 16.10
C PHE A 149 11.34 -0.71 17.21
N ALA A 150 12.09 -0.57 18.30
CA ALA A 150 11.67 0.23 19.43
C ALA A 150 11.60 1.71 19.04
N ARG A 151 10.54 2.40 19.47
CA ARG A 151 10.52 3.87 19.47
C ARG A 151 11.59 4.35 20.44
N ALA A 152 12.41 5.33 20.04
CA ALA A 152 13.26 6.02 21.00
C ALA A 152 12.35 6.60 22.10
N ALA A 153 12.59 6.25 23.37
CA ALA A 153 11.79 6.74 24.49
C ALA A 153 11.94 8.27 24.57
N SER A 154 10.93 9.00 24.13
CA SER A 154 10.92 10.45 24.07
C SER A 154 9.49 10.95 24.11
N GLU A 155 9.15 11.76 25.12
CA GLU A 155 7.84 12.42 25.26
C GLU A 155 7.49 13.27 24.03
N ARG A 156 8.50 13.76 23.29
CA ARG A 156 8.29 14.50 22.04
C ARG A 156 7.68 13.64 20.93
N VAL A 157 8.08 12.37 20.81
CA VAL A 157 7.56 11.46 19.77
C VAL A 157 6.07 11.15 20.01
N ALA A 158 5.66 10.96 21.26
CA ALA A 158 4.26 10.75 21.64
C ALA A 158 3.39 11.98 21.31
N ALA A 159 3.89 13.19 21.63
CA ALA A 159 3.20 14.44 21.35
C ALA A 159 3.12 14.76 19.85
N GLU A 160 4.11 14.34 19.05
CA GLU A 160 4.16 14.60 17.61
C GLU A 160 3.22 13.67 16.82
N LEU A 161 3.10 12.40 17.23
CA LEU A 161 2.08 11.46 16.71
C LEU A 161 0.66 12.01 16.88
N GLN A 162 0.37 12.60 18.04
CA GLN A 162 -0.94 13.21 18.31
C GLN A 162 -1.21 14.46 17.47
N LYS A 163 -0.18 15.24 17.13
CA LYS A 163 -0.32 16.48 16.34
C LYS A 163 -0.52 16.23 14.85
N THR A 164 0.25 15.33 14.23
CA THR A 164 0.13 15.03 12.78
C THR A 164 -1.24 14.45 12.41
N CYS A 165 -1.91 13.80 13.36
CA CYS A 165 -3.25 13.24 13.19
C CYS A 165 -4.36 14.29 13.05
N SER A 166 -4.14 15.53 13.53
CA SER A 166 -5.12 16.63 13.42
C SER A 166 -5.12 17.32 12.04
N THR A 167 -4.26 16.86 11.15
CA THR A 167 -4.05 17.38 9.79
C THR A 167 -4.23 16.33 8.70
N LEU A 168 -4.54 15.07 9.07
CA LEU A 168 -4.98 14.02 8.14
C LEU A 168 -6.50 14.09 8.00
#